data_AF-A0A2T7L5X2-F1
#
_entry.id   AF-A0A2T7L5X2-F1
#
_cell.length_a   1.000
_cell.length_b   1.000
_cell.length_c   1.000
_cell.angle_alpha   90.00
_cell.angle_beta   90.00
_cell.angle_gamma   90.00
#
_symmetry.space_group_name_H-M   'P 1'
#
loop_
_entity.id
_entity.type
_entity.pdbx_description
1 polymer ?
#
loop_
_entity_poly.entity_id
_entity_poly.type
_entity_poly.pdbx_seq_one_letter_code
_entity_poly.pdbx_strand_id
1 'polypeptide(L)'
;MPAGTLYRGREGMWSWVAHRVTGVLIFFFLFVHVLDTALVRVSPEAYDEVVATYKTWPVAFLEYGLVAAILFHALNGLRIIAVDFWAKGPRLQKQMLWTVVGIWIVLMVGALYPVLGHAVREMFGS
;
A
#
# COMPACT_ATOMS: atom_id res chain seq x y z
N MET A 1 33.06 -19.80 5.29
CA MET A 1 32.32 -18.93 4.33
C MET A 1 32.31 -17.52 4.89
N PRO A 2 32.76 -16.48 4.17
CA PRO A 2 32.56 -15.11 4.66
C PRO A 2 31.06 -14.86 4.76
N ALA A 3 30.59 -14.41 5.92
CA ALA A 3 29.21 -13.99 6.10
C ALA A 3 28.95 -12.77 5.21
N GLY A 4 28.01 -12.85 4.29
CA GLY A 4 27.66 -11.72 3.42
C GLY A 4 27.22 -10.52 4.26
N THR A 5 27.88 -9.37 4.07
CA THR A 5 27.49 -8.13 4.75
C THR A 5 26.31 -7.48 4.02
N LEU A 6 25.24 -7.10 4.71
CA LEU A 6 24.12 -6.39 4.08
C LEU A 6 24.59 -5.02 3.55
N TYR A 7 24.41 -4.77 2.24
CA TYR A 7 24.66 -3.46 1.67
C TYR A 7 23.66 -2.43 2.26
N ARG A 8 24.18 -1.39 2.92
CA ARG A 8 23.35 -0.42 3.66
C ARG A 8 22.42 0.40 2.74
N GLY A 9 22.74 0.49 1.45
CA GLY A 9 21.95 1.25 0.48
C GLY A 9 21.94 2.76 0.74
N ARG A 10 21.35 3.51 -0.20
CA ARG A 10 20.89 4.89 0.01
C ARG A 10 19.39 4.94 -0.20
N GLU A 11 18.78 6.08 0.11
CA GLU A 11 17.33 6.33 0.01
C GLU A 11 16.70 5.88 -1.33
N GLY A 12 17.41 6.00 -2.46
CA GLY A 12 16.97 5.48 -3.76
C GLY A 12 16.83 3.95 -3.83
N MET A 13 17.75 3.19 -3.22
CA MET A 13 17.68 1.72 -3.19
C MET A 13 16.49 1.26 -2.36
N TRP A 14 16.29 1.85 -1.17
CA TRP A 14 15.16 1.49 -0.32
C TRP A 14 13.82 1.87 -0.93
N SER A 15 13.73 3.03 -1.62
CA SER A 15 12.56 3.42 -2.42
C SER A 15 12.25 2.40 -3.51
N TRP A 16 13.27 1.88 -4.20
CA TRP A 16 13.10 0.82 -5.20
C TRP A 16 12.62 -0.50 -4.60
N VAL A 17 13.19 -0.94 -3.48
CA VAL A 17 12.74 -2.17 -2.78
C VAL A 17 11.27 -2.03 -2.41
N ALA A 18 10.92 -0.92 -1.74
CA ALA A 18 9.56 -0.64 -1.32
C ALA A 18 8.58 -0.61 -2.52
N HIS A 19 8.97 -0.03 -3.65
CA HIS A 19 8.12 0.03 -4.84
C HIS A 19 7.83 -1.37 -5.41
N ARG A 20 8.82 -2.25 -5.43
CA ARG A 20 8.64 -3.64 -5.87
C ARG A 20 7.77 -4.43 -4.90
N VAL A 21 8.06 -4.36 -3.61
CA VAL A 21 7.30 -5.08 -2.58
C VAL A 21 5.83 -4.65 -2.62
N THR A 22 5.56 -3.34 -2.64
CA THR A 22 4.18 -2.83 -2.74
C THR A 22 3.49 -3.27 -4.03
N GLY A 23 4.18 -3.27 -5.18
CA GLY A 23 3.62 -3.75 -6.45
C GLY A 23 3.24 -5.23 -6.41
N VAL A 24 4.09 -6.08 -5.82
CA VAL A 24 3.80 -7.51 -5.65
C VAL A 24 2.61 -7.74 -4.71
N LEU A 25 2.56 -7.01 -3.58
CA LEU A 25 1.43 -7.09 -2.65
C LEU A 25 0.11 -6.68 -3.32
N ILE A 26 0.10 -5.58 -4.07
CA ILE A 26 -1.09 -5.10 -4.80
C ILE A 26 -1.50 -6.12 -5.86
N PHE A 27 -0.56 -6.72 -6.59
CA PHE A 27 -0.87 -7.74 -7.59
C PHE A 27 -1.59 -8.95 -6.98
N PHE A 28 -1.09 -9.50 -5.87
CA PHE A 28 -1.74 -10.63 -5.21
C PHE A 28 -3.07 -10.24 -4.55
N PHE A 29 -3.16 -9.03 -3.98
CA PHE A 29 -4.43 -8.49 -3.53
C PHE A 29 -5.45 -8.46 -4.68
N LEU A 30 -5.10 -7.88 -5.83
CA LEU A 30 -5.99 -7.79 -6.98
C LEU A 30 -6.39 -9.17 -7.51
N PHE A 31 -5.50 -10.15 -7.48
CA PHE A 31 -5.83 -11.52 -7.88
C PHE A 31 -6.96 -12.11 -7.02
N VAL A 32 -6.83 -12.04 -5.68
CA VAL A 32 -7.87 -12.52 -4.76
C VAL A 32 -9.13 -11.66 -4.85
N HIS A 33 -8.96 -10.34 -4.91
CA HIS A 33 -10.06 -9.38 -4.94
C HIS A 33 -10.94 -9.51 -6.19
N VAL A 34 -10.36 -9.78 -7.35
CA VAL A 34 -11.18 -9.99 -8.56
C VAL A 34 -11.98 -11.29 -8.45
N LEU A 35 -11.42 -12.34 -7.83
CA LEU A 35 -12.12 -13.60 -7.64
C LEU A 35 -13.27 -13.47 -6.62
N ASP A 36 -13.05 -12.81 -5.49
CA ASP A 36 -14.12 -12.60 -4.49
C ASP A 36 -15.26 -11.73 -5.05
N THR A 37 -14.93 -10.66 -5.78
CA THR A 37 -15.91 -9.73 -6.33
C THR A 37 -16.70 -10.38 -7.47
N ALA A 38 -16.11 -11.36 -8.18
CA ALA A 38 -16.83 -12.13 -9.19
C ALA A 38 -18.00 -12.95 -8.60
N LEU A 39 -18.00 -13.27 -7.30
CA LEU A 39 -19.12 -13.98 -6.65
C LEU A 39 -20.44 -13.22 -6.70
N VAL A 40 -20.41 -11.88 -6.87
CA VAL A 40 -21.60 -11.05 -7.13
C VAL A 40 -22.39 -11.56 -8.34
N ARG A 41 -21.74 -12.25 -9.28
CA ARG A 41 -22.35 -12.81 -10.49
C ARG A 41 -22.84 -14.25 -10.32
N VAL A 42 -22.60 -14.87 -9.16
CA VAL A 42 -22.93 -16.28 -8.88
C VAL A 42 -24.10 -16.39 -7.90
N SER A 43 -23.96 -15.82 -6.71
CA SER A 43 -24.99 -15.82 -5.67
C SER A 43 -24.75 -14.64 -4.73
N PRO A 44 -25.79 -13.81 -4.45
CA PRO A 44 -25.70 -12.76 -3.43
C PRO A 44 -25.28 -13.30 -2.06
N GLU A 45 -25.80 -14.48 -1.68
CA GLU A 45 -25.52 -15.10 -0.40
C GLU A 45 -24.04 -15.52 -0.28
N ALA A 46 -23.47 -16.10 -1.35
CA ALA A 46 -22.06 -16.48 -1.39
C ALA A 46 -21.13 -15.26 -1.30
N TYR A 47 -21.50 -14.15 -1.95
CA TYR A 47 -20.78 -12.89 -1.84
C TYR A 47 -20.83 -12.33 -0.42
N ASP A 48 -22.02 -12.28 0.18
CA ASP A 48 -22.22 -11.77 1.54
C ASP A 48 -21.45 -12.59 2.59
N GLU A 49 -21.43 -13.93 2.44
CA GLU A 49 -20.66 -14.81 3.32
C GLU A 49 -19.16 -14.52 3.26
N VAL A 50 -18.59 -14.41 2.04
CA VAL A 50 -17.15 -14.10 1.88
C VAL A 50 -16.82 -12.72 2.40
N VAL A 51 -17.62 -11.70 2.07
CA VAL A 51 -17.41 -10.32 2.56
C VAL A 51 -17.52 -10.23 4.08
N ALA A 52 -18.39 -11.03 4.71
CA ALA A 52 -18.49 -11.07 6.17
C ALA A 52 -17.18 -11.52 6.83
N THR A 53 -16.39 -12.39 6.20
CA THR A 53 -15.08 -12.82 6.74
C THR A 53 -14.04 -11.72 6.81
N TYR A 54 -14.20 -10.66 6.00
CA TYR A 54 -13.29 -9.52 5.96
C TYR A 54 -13.63 -8.45 7.01
N LYS A 55 -14.82 -8.49 7.61
CA LYS A 55 -15.27 -7.52 8.62
C LYS A 55 -14.75 -7.86 10.00
N THR A 56 -13.43 -7.83 10.16
CA THR A 56 -12.77 -8.10 11.43
C THR A 56 -11.66 -7.10 11.68
N TRP A 57 -11.42 -6.76 12.95
CA TRP A 57 -10.36 -5.82 13.33
C TRP A 57 -8.96 -6.16 12.76
N PRO A 58 -8.50 -7.43 12.63
CA PRO A 58 -7.20 -7.72 12.01
C PRO A 58 -7.19 -7.38 10.53
N VAL A 59 -8.29 -7.64 9.82
CA VAL A 59 -8.42 -7.32 8.39
C VAL A 59 -8.45 -5.81 8.19
N ALA A 60 -9.06 -5.04 9.07
CA ALA A 60 -8.99 -3.58 9.02
C ALA A 60 -7.55 -3.03 9.08
N PHE A 61 -6.66 -3.66 9.87
CA PHE A 61 -5.23 -3.33 9.85
C PHE A 61 -4.56 -3.72 8.53
N LEU A 62 -4.95 -4.84 7.93
CA LEU A 62 -4.48 -5.25 6.60
C LEU A 62 -4.96 -4.28 5.51
N GLU A 63 -6.20 -3.82 5.57
CA GLU A 63 -6.77 -2.79 4.68
C GLU A 63 -5.99 -1.47 4.80
N TYR A 64 -5.69 -1.03 6.02
CA TYR A 64 -4.86 0.15 6.24
C TYR A 64 -3.43 -0.03 5.68
N GLY A 65 -2.86 -1.23 5.83
CA GLY A 65 -1.60 -1.61 5.20
C GLY A 65 -1.65 -1.60 3.66
N LEU A 66 -2.75 -2.07 3.08
CA LEU A 66 -3.00 -2.04 1.64
C LEU A 66 -3.11 -0.60 1.12
N VAL A 67 -3.80 0.29 1.84
CA VAL A 67 -3.85 1.73 1.53
C VAL A 67 -2.45 2.32 1.53
N ALA A 68 -1.63 2.00 2.54
CA ALA A 68 -0.22 2.38 2.59
C ALA A 68 0.56 1.93 1.34
N ALA A 69 0.39 0.67 0.95
CA ALA A 69 1.06 0.09 -0.22
C ALA A 69 0.64 0.78 -1.52
N ILE A 70 -0.66 0.95 -1.75
CA ILE A 70 -1.22 1.59 -2.96
C ILE A 70 -0.73 3.03 -3.08
N LEU A 71 -0.85 3.81 -2.00
CA LEU A 71 -0.45 5.22 -2.00
C LEU A 71 1.05 5.37 -2.27
N PHE A 72 1.89 4.58 -1.60
CA PHE A 72 3.33 4.63 -1.84
C PHE A 72 3.68 4.20 -3.26
N HIS A 73 3.08 3.10 -3.75
CA HIS A 73 3.35 2.57 -5.08
C HIS A 73 3.00 3.59 -6.17
N ALA A 74 1.82 4.21 -6.09
CA ALA A 74 1.37 5.22 -7.03
C ALA A 74 2.24 6.49 -6.99
N LEU A 75 2.46 7.06 -5.79
CA LEU A 75 3.25 8.29 -5.65
C LEU A 75 4.71 8.09 -6.08
N ASN A 76 5.31 6.97 -5.68
CA ASN A 76 6.69 6.67 -6.08
C ASN A 76 6.79 6.30 -7.57
N GLY A 77 5.75 5.70 -8.17
CA GLY A 77 5.65 5.51 -9.61
C GLY A 77 5.66 6.83 -10.38
N LEU A 78 4.88 7.82 -9.93
CA LEU A 78 4.91 9.18 -10.49
C LEU A 78 6.28 9.84 -10.35
N ARG A 79 6.95 9.64 -9.21
CA ARG A 79 8.35 10.08 -9.03
C ARG A 79 9.28 9.42 -10.05
N ILE A 80 9.18 8.11 -10.26
CA ILE A 80 10.03 7.38 -11.22
C ILE A 80 9.81 7.94 -12.64
N ILE A 81 8.55 8.09 -13.05
CA ILE A 81 8.20 8.72 -14.34
C ILE A 81 8.82 10.13 -14.44
N ALA A 82 8.69 10.96 -13.40
CA ALA A 82 9.29 12.29 -13.40
C ALA A 82 10.83 12.25 -13.47
N VAL A 83 11.48 11.28 -12.83
CA VAL A 83 12.94 11.11 -12.92
C VAL A 83 13.39 10.74 -14.33
N ASP A 84 12.64 9.87 -15.01
CA ASP A 84 12.99 9.36 -16.33
C ASP A 84 12.70 10.37 -17.46
N PHE A 85 11.60 11.13 -17.35
CA PHE A 85 11.13 11.99 -18.44
C PHE A 85 11.44 13.48 -18.24
N TRP A 86 11.88 13.92 -17.05
CA TRP A 86 12.24 15.31 -16.82
C TRP A 86 13.76 15.52 -16.83
N ALA A 87 14.25 16.49 -17.61
CA ALA A 87 15.67 16.82 -17.70
C ALA A 87 16.36 17.12 -16.35
N LYS A 88 15.62 17.61 -15.35
CA LYS A 88 16.13 17.87 -13.98
C LYS A 88 15.87 16.72 -13.01
N GLY A 89 15.16 15.67 -13.44
CA GLY A 89 14.70 14.54 -12.64
C GLY A 89 15.80 13.88 -11.79
N PRO A 90 16.91 13.41 -12.39
CA PRO A 90 17.99 12.76 -11.64
C PRO A 90 18.65 13.66 -10.58
N ARG A 91 18.69 14.99 -10.83
CA ARG A 91 19.24 15.99 -9.89
C ARG A 91 18.31 16.24 -8.70
N LEU A 92 16.99 16.11 -8.91
CA LEU A 92 15.96 16.38 -7.91
C LEU A 92 15.40 15.11 -7.25
N GLN A 93 15.96 13.93 -7.55
CA GLN A 93 15.42 12.65 -7.13
C GLN A 93 15.22 12.50 -5.61
N LYS A 94 16.07 13.18 -4.81
CA LYS A 94 16.01 13.15 -3.34
C LYS A 94 14.89 14.03 -2.83
N GLN A 95 14.78 15.26 -3.34
CA GLN A 95 13.69 16.18 -3.02
C GLN A 95 12.34 15.57 -3.41
N MET A 96 12.26 14.93 -4.58
CA MET A 96 11.07 14.20 -5.01
C MET A 96 10.71 13.06 -4.05
N LEU A 97 11.70 12.28 -3.59
CA LEU A 97 11.44 11.19 -2.65
C LEU A 97 10.87 11.71 -1.33
N TRP A 98 11.46 12.74 -0.74
CA TRP A 98 10.95 13.33 0.50
C TRP A 98 9.60 14.02 0.33
N THR A 99 9.33 14.58 -0.85
CA THR A 99 7.99 15.10 -1.20
C THR A 99 6.95 13.97 -1.24
N VAL A 100 7.28 12.85 -1.90
CA VAL A 100 6.43 11.65 -1.93
C VAL A 100 6.16 11.14 -0.51
N VAL A 101 7.19 11.02 0.33
CA VAL A 101 7.04 10.59 1.73
C VAL A 101 6.18 11.55 2.52
N GLY A 102 6.38 12.87 2.37
CA GLY A 102 5.56 13.88 3.06
C GLY A 102 4.09 13.80 2.68
N ILE A 103 3.78 13.73 1.38
CA ILE A 103 2.41 13.55 0.88
C ILE A 103 1.82 12.23 1.39
N TRP A 104 2.59 11.13 1.31
CA TRP A 104 2.17 9.81 1.78
C TRP A 104 1.80 9.84 3.27
N ILE A 105 2.62 10.47 4.13
CA ILE A 105 2.32 10.59 5.56
C ILE A 105 1.01 11.36 5.78
N VAL A 106 0.82 12.50 5.10
CA VAL A 106 -0.40 13.30 5.24
C VAL A 106 -1.64 12.50 4.85
N LEU A 107 -1.57 11.76 3.73
CA LEU A 107 -2.69 10.93 3.28
C LEU A 107 -2.95 9.74 4.22
N MET A 108 -1.90 9.11 4.75
CA MET A 108 -2.04 8.02 5.74
C MET A 108 -2.70 8.52 7.02
N VAL A 109 -2.31 9.69 7.52
CA VAL A 109 -2.97 10.30 8.70
C VAL A 109 -4.45 10.57 8.40
N GLY A 110 -4.77 11.09 7.21
CA GLY A 110 -6.15 11.27 6.77
C GLY A 110 -6.94 9.96 6.67
N ALA A 111 -6.27 8.85 6.36
CA ALA A 111 -6.88 7.52 6.23
C ALA A 111 -7.12 6.81 7.58
N LEU A 112 -6.53 7.27 8.68
CA LEU A 112 -6.67 6.61 10.00
C LEU A 112 -8.13 6.43 10.43
N TYR A 113 -8.88 7.53 10.49
CA TYR A 113 -10.27 7.50 10.94
C TYR A 113 -11.21 6.73 9.99
N PRO A 114 -11.23 6.99 8.65
CA PRO A 114 -12.16 6.28 7.77
C PRO A 114 -11.87 4.79 7.65
N VAL A 115 -10.60 4.36 7.76
CA VAL A 115 -10.24 2.93 7.62
C VAL A 115 -10.31 2.21 8.96
N LEU A 116 -9.69 2.74 10.02
CA LEU A 116 -9.58 2.04 11.31
C LEU A 116 -10.68 2.40 12.31
N GLY A 117 -11.51 3.42 12.03
CA GLY A 117 -12.52 3.90 12.98
C GLY A 117 -13.52 2.82 13.38
N HIS A 118 -13.88 1.91 12.46
CA HIS A 118 -14.77 0.79 12.77
C HIS A 118 -14.07 -0.27 13.65
N ALA A 119 -12.82 -0.63 13.33
CA ALA A 119 -12.04 -1.60 14.09
C ALA A 119 -11.77 -1.13 15.52
N VAL A 120 -11.53 0.17 15.72
CA VAL A 120 -11.40 0.76 17.06
C VAL A 120 -12.70 0.58 17.85
N ARG A 121 -13.87 0.84 17.25
CA ARG A 121 -15.16 0.65 17.92
C ARG A 121 -15.43 -0.81 18.27
N GLU A 122 -15.13 -1.74 17.35
CA GLU A 122 -15.24 -3.18 17.60
C GLU A 122 -14.32 -3.66 18.72
N MET A 123 -13.07 -3.18 18.77
CA MET A 123 -12.10 -3.60 19.78
C MET A 123 -12.38 -3.03 21.17
N PHE A 124 -12.91 -1.80 21.25
CA PHE A 124 -13.07 -1.08 22.52
C PHE A 124 -14.53 -0.93 22.96
N GLY A 125 -15.49 -1.50 22.23
CA GLY A 125 -16.88 -1.68 22.67
C GLY A 125 -17.66 -0.38 22.87
N SER A 126 -17.38 0.66 22.09
CA SER A 126 -18.13 1.93 22.09
C SER A 126 -19.13 2.01 20.94
#